data_AF-A0A3N2IK26-F1
#
_entry.id   AF-A0A3N2IK26-F1
#
_cell.length_a   1.000
_cell.length_b   1.000
_cell.length_c   1.000
_cell.angle_alpha   90.00
_cell.angle_beta   90.00
_cell.angle_gamma   90.00
#
_symmetry.space_group_name_H-M   'P 1'
#
loop_
_entity.id
_entity.type
_entity.pdbx_description
1 polymer ?
#
loop_
_entity_poly.entity_id
_entity_poly.type
_entity_poly.pdbx_seq_one_letter_code
_entity_poly.pdbx_strand_id
1 'polypeptide(L)'
;MNDNIISITGTVTTEPVLTTARLVEFVVVDARGAEYAVRAWADVVTDAVRVGSPVTVEGAEGWVIPGRSWRREPSRTIVQAYAVGTTALALAA
;
A
#
# COMPACT_ATOMS: atom_id res chain seq x y z
N MET A 1 12.94 -11.20 -14.16
CA MET A 1 11.64 -11.06 -13.48
C MET A 1 11.00 -9.84 -14.10
N ASN A 2 9.81 -9.96 -14.70
CA ASN A 2 9.05 -8.78 -15.11
C ASN A 2 8.39 -8.25 -13.84
N ASP A 3 9.04 -7.31 -13.17
CA ASP A 3 8.40 -6.52 -12.13
C ASP A 3 7.30 -5.70 -12.81
N ASN A 4 6.06 -6.15 -12.71
CA ASN A 4 4.92 -5.42 -13.26
C ASN A 4 4.71 -4.19 -12.36
N ILE A 5 5.14 -3.02 -12.84
CA ILE A 5 5.03 -1.79 -12.07
C ILE A 5 3.56 -1.38 -12.03
N ILE A 6 3.04 -1.22 -10.83
CA ILE A 6 1.66 -0.81 -10.59
C ILE A 6 1.61 0.44 -9.73
N SER A 7 0.58 1.25 -9.97
CA SER A 7 0.24 2.40 -9.15
C SER A 7 -1.15 2.18 -8.56
N ILE A 8 -1.28 2.34 -7.25
CA ILE A 8 -2.53 2.15 -6.51
C ILE A 8 -2.86 3.45 -5.80
N THR A 9 -4.09 3.91 -5.98
CA THR A 9 -4.65 5.01 -5.20
C THR A 9 -5.77 4.47 -4.33
N GLY A 10 -5.70 4.71 -3.02
CA GLY A 10 -6.68 4.21 -2.08
C GLY A 10 -6.54 4.79 -0.69
N THR A 11 -7.25 4.20 0.26
CA THR A 11 -7.24 4.62 1.67
C THR A 11 -6.56 3.57 2.53
N VAL A 12 -5.69 3.99 3.44
CA VAL A 12 -5.05 3.10 4.42
C VAL A 12 -6.11 2.62 5.43
N THR A 13 -6.26 1.31 5.60
CA THR A 13 -7.28 0.73 6.50
C THR A 13 -6.70 0.04 7.73
N THR A 14 -5.39 -0.15 7.78
CA THR A 14 -4.69 -0.79 8.91
C THR A 14 -3.55 0.10 9.37
N GLU A 15 -3.22 0.03 10.65
CA GLU A 15 -2.09 0.78 11.18
C GLU A 15 -0.79 0.32 10.51
N PRO A 16 0.06 1.25 10.03
CA PRO A 16 1.37 0.89 9.50
C PRO A 16 2.24 0.27 10.59
N VAL A 17 2.68 -0.96 10.36
CA VAL A 17 3.52 -1.71 11.31
C VAL A 17 4.95 -1.77 10.80
N LEU A 18 5.89 -1.29 11.60
CA LEU A 18 7.32 -1.47 11.34
C LEU A 18 7.75 -2.89 11.68
N THR A 19 8.28 -3.60 10.70
CA THR A 19 8.84 -4.94 10.86
C THR A 19 10.32 -4.90 11.23
N THR A 20 10.83 -6.03 11.73
CA THR A 20 12.26 -6.22 12.08
C THR A 20 13.22 -5.99 10.90
N ALA A 21 12.73 -6.11 9.67
CA ALA A 21 13.50 -5.88 8.44
C ALA A 21 13.54 -4.40 8.01
N ARG A 22 13.12 -3.45 8.86
CA ARG A 22 12.96 -2.02 8.52
C ARG A 22 11.98 -1.77 7.36
N LEU A 23 11.04 -2.70 7.18
CA LEU A 23 9.95 -2.57 6.22
C LEU A 23 8.69 -2.20 6.98
N VAL A 24 7.90 -1.29 6.44
CA VAL A 24 6.59 -0.92 6.95
C VAL A 24 5.53 -1.63 6.13
N GLU A 25 4.60 -2.28 6.83
CA GLU A 25 3.51 -3.04 6.23
C GLU A 25 2.16 -2.42 6.62
N PHE A 26 1.30 -2.22 5.63
CA PHE A 26 -0.07 -1.73 5.82
C PHE A 26 -0.97 -2.19 4.66
N VAL A 27 -2.27 -1.96 4.80
CA VAL A 27 -3.28 -2.27 3.79
C VAL A 27 -3.87 -0.99 3.24
N VAL A 28 -3.94 -0.93 1.92
CA VAL A 28 -4.64 0.10 1.15
C VAL A 28 -5.86 -0.52 0.50
N VAL A 29 -7.00 0.18 0.56
CA VAL A 29 -8.23 -0.22 -0.14
C VAL A 29 -8.54 0.81 -1.21
N ASP A 30 -8.65 0.38 -2.47
CA ASP A 30 -8.99 1.27 -3.57
C ASP A 30 -10.49 1.62 -3.60
N ALA A 31 -10.88 2.54 -4.48
CA ALA A 31 -12.26 2.96 -4.65
C ALA A 31 -13.20 1.82 -5.10
N ARG A 32 -12.68 0.76 -5.73
CA ARG A 32 -13.44 -0.44 -6.14
C ARG A 32 -13.56 -1.48 -5.01
N GLY A 33 -12.96 -1.22 -3.86
CA GLY A 33 -12.98 -2.09 -2.68
C GLY A 33 -12.00 -3.27 -2.75
N ALA A 34 -11.02 -3.22 -3.66
CA ALA A 34 -9.91 -4.16 -3.68
C ALA A 34 -8.88 -3.77 -2.61
N GLU A 35 -8.44 -4.76 -1.86
CA GLU A 35 -7.43 -4.60 -0.82
C GLU A 35 -6.04 -4.85 -1.41
N TYR A 36 -5.03 -4.14 -0.93
CA TYR A 36 -3.65 -4.30 -1.35
C TYR A 36 -2.76 -4.25 -0.10
N ALA A 37 -1.92 -5.27 0.10
CA ALA A 37 -0.89 -5.19 1.13
C ALA A 37 0.29 -4.41 0.55
N VAL A 38 0.64 -3.31 1.20
CA VAL A 38 1.77 -2.48 0.81
C VAL A 38 2.91 -2.80 1.75
N ARG A 39 4.08 -3.07 1.17
CA ARG A 39 5.33 -3.27 1.89
C ARG A 39 6.36 -2.32 1.32
N ALA A 40 6.78 -1.36 2.14
CA ALA A 40 7.70 -0.30 1.76
C ALA A 40 8.87 -0.24 2.73
N TRP A 41 10.00 0.34 2.33
CA TRP A 41 11.05 0.67 3.28
C TRP A 41 10.60 1.76 4.24
N ALA A 42 11.05 1.70 5.49
CA ALA A 42 10.64 2.66 6.52
C ALA A 42 10.99 4.12 6.18
N ASP A 43 12.04 4.36 5.39
CA ASP A 43 12.40 5.70 4.90
C ASP A 43 11.45 6.23 3.82
N VAL A 44 10.73 5.35 3.12
CA VAL A 44 9.74 5.69 2.10
C VAL A 44 8.39 6.07 2.74
N VAL A 45 8.07 5.51 3.90
CA VAL A 45 6.81 5.75 4.60
C VAL A 45 6.96 6.91 5.58
N THR A 46 6.23 7.98 5.34
CA THR A 46 6.19 9.14 6.22
C THR A 46 5.15 8.97 7.33
N ASP A 47 5.28 9.76 8.41
CA ASP A 47 4.33 9.79 9.54
C ASP A 47 2.90 10.20 9.13
N ALA A 48 2.74 10.79 7.94
CA ALA A 48 1.44 11.15 7.38
C ALA A 48 0.61 9.94 6.90
N VAL A 49 1.25 8.78 6.73
CA VAL A 49 0.58 7.52 6.40
C VAL A 49 0.00 6.93 7.68
N ARG A 50 -1.31 6.96 7.81
CA ARG A 50 -2.07 6.46 8.97
C ARG A 50 -3.44 5.96 8.53
N VAL A 51 -4.13 5.23 9.39
CA VAL A 51 -5.50 4.75 9.10
C VAL A 51 -6.40 5.92 8.70
N GLY A 52 -7.12 5.77 7.59
CA GLY A 52 -7.97 6.79 6.99
C GLY A 52 -7.25 7.76 6.05
N SER A 53 -5.91 7.72 5.96
CA SER A 53 -5.18 8.56 5.02
C SER A 53 -5.38 8.08 3.57
N PRO A 54 -5.73 8.99 2.64
CA PRO A 54 -5.64 8.70 1.22
C PRO A 54 -4.17 8.68 0.78
N VAL A 55 -3.78 7.63 0.07
CA VAL A 55 -2.41 7.40 -0.38
C VAL A 55 -2.38 6.98 -1.84
N THR A 56 -1.32 7.38 -2.52
CA THR A 56 -0.89 6.82 -3.80
C THR A 56 0.39 6.03 -3.56
N VAL A 57 0.39 4.77 -4.00
CA VAL A 57 1.49 3.83 -3.81
C VAL A 57 1.97 3.40 -5.17
N GLU A 58 3.27 3.59 -5.42
CA GLU A 58 3.92 3.12 -6.63
C GLU A 58 4.94 2.03 -6.26
N GLY A 59 4.87 0.90 -6.97
CA GLY A 59 5.71 -0.23 -6.66
C GLY A 59 5.61 -1.36 -7.66
N ALA A 60 6.39 -2.40 -7.40
CA ALA A 60 6.28 -3.64 -8.15
C ALA A 60 5.17 -4.51 -7.56
N GLU A 61 4.35 -5.09 -8.43
CA GLU A 61 3.44 -6.18 -8.09
C GLU A 61 4.25 -7.40 -7.67
N GLY A 62 4.15 -7.75 -6.39
CA GLY A 62 4.77 -8.89 -5.76
C GLY A 62 3.85 -10.11 -5.66
N TRP A 63 4.27 -11.09 -4.86
CA TRP A 63 3.60 -12.37 -4.69
C TRP A 63 2.46 -12.35 -3.67
N VAL A 64 1.60 -13.37 -3.76
CA VAL A 64 0.48 -13.62 -2.84
C VAL A 64 0.95 -13.97 -1.42
N ILE A 65 0.35 -13.36 -0.40
CA ILE A 65 0.52 -13.81 1.00
C ILE A 65 -0.33 -15.09 1.23
N PRO A 66 0.29 -16.26 1.50
CA PRO A 66 -0.45 -17.48 1.81
C PRO A 66 -1.19 -17.34 3.16
N GLY A 67 -2.39 -17.91 3.26
CA GLY A 67 -3.15 -17.97 4.52
C GLY A 67 -3.95 -16.73 4.91
N ARG A 68 -3.91 -15.65 4.11
CA ARG A 68 -4.76 -14.46 4.32
C ARG A 68 -6.02 -14.52 3.45
N SER A 69 -7.19 -14.38 4.08
CA SER A 69 -8.46 -14.19 3.36
C SER A 69 -8.56 -12.75 2.87
N TRP A 70 -8.68 -12.56 1.56
CA TRP A 70 -8.82 -11.25 0.92
C TRP A 70 -10.27 -11.02 0.53
N ARG A 71 -10.77 -9.78 0.63
CA ARG A 71 -12.17 -9.47 0.27
C ARG A 71 -12.52 -9.70 -1.21
N ARG A 72 -11.55 -9.63 -2.12
CA ARG A 72 -11.71 -9.99 -3.54
C ARG A 72 -10.48 -10.79 -4.00
N GLU A 73 -10.65 -11.94 -4.64
CA GLU A 73 -9.54 -12.80 -5.09
C GLU A 73 -8.47 -12.17 -6.01
N PRO A 74 -8.71 -11.10 -6.81
CA PRO A 74 -7.62 -10.38 -7.49
C PRO A 74 -6.80 -9.44 -6.57
N SER A 75 -7.16 -9.24 -5.30
CA SER A 75 -6.49 -8.37 -4.31
C SER A 75 -5.20 -8.95 -3.72
N ARG A 76 -4.59 -9.96 -4.36
CA ARG A 76 -3.50 -10.74 -3.77
C ARG A 76 -2.12 -10.09 -3.91
N THR A 77 -2.02 -8.87 -4.42
CA THR A 77 -0.75 -8.25 -4.74
C THR A 77 -0.13 -7.58 -3.51
N ILE A 78 1.02 -8.10 -3.05
CA ILE A 78 1.93 -7.31 -2.22
C ILE A 78 2.55 -6.26 -3.13
N VAL A 79 2.40 -4.98 -2.82
CA VAL A 79 3.14 -3.93 -3.53
C VAL A 79 4.44 -3.71 -2.81
N GLN A 80 5.55 -4.06 -3.47
CA GLN A 80 6.88 -3.60 -3.05
C GLN A 80 7.01 -2.14 -3.46
N ALA A 81 6.57 -1.25 -2.57
CA ALA A 81 6.51 0.16 -2.86
C ALA A 81 7.90 0.78 -2.76
N TYR A 82 8.32 1.45 -3.83
CA TYR A 82 9.50 2.33 -3.83
C TYR A 82 9.11 3.79 -3.56
N ALA A 83 7.83 4.14 -3.72
CA ALA A 83 7.31 5.45 -3.38
C ALA A 83 5.91 5.34 -2.74
N VAL A 84 5.71 6.07 -1.64
CA VAL A 84 4.41 6.22 -0.98
C VAL A 84 4.15 7.71 -0.78
N GLY A 85 3.20 8.24 -1.54
CA GLY A 85 2.74 9.62 -1.40
C GLY A 85 1.42 9.65 -0.65
N THR A 86 1.30 10.49 0.39
CA THR A 86 -0.03 10.87 0.85
C THR A 86 -0.62 11.83 -0.16
N THR A 87 -1.81 11.54 -0.66
CA THR A 87 -2.59 12.56 -1.36
C THR A 87 -3.07 13.52 -0.28
N ALA A 88 -2.21 14.46 0.13
CA ALA A 88 -2.74 15.71 0.67
C ALA A 88 -3.67 16.18 -0.43
N LEU A 89 -4.98 16.08 -0.20
CA LEU A 89 -5.99 16.60 -1.11
C LEU A 89 -5.45 17.95 -1.54
N ALA A 90 -5.11 18.06 -2.82
CA ALA A 90 -4.92 19.34 -3.47
C ALA A 90 -6.33 19.96 -3.55
N LEU A 91 -6.88 20.29 -2.39
CA LEU A 91 -7.88 21.31 -2.18
C LEU A 91 -7.09 22.63 -2.17
N ALA A 92 -6.50 22.93 -3.32
CA ALA A 92 -5.93 24.22 -3.61
C ALA A 92 -6.75 24.81 -4.75
N ALA A 93 -7.63 25.74 -4.35
CA ALA A 93 -8.27 26.82 -5.09
C ALA A 93 -9.23 26.46 -6.25
#